data_AF-F8E8F2-F1
#
_entry.id   AF-F8E8F2-F1
#
_cell.length_a   1.000
_cell.length_b   1.000
_cell.length_c   1.000
_cell.angle_alpha   90.00
_cell.angle_beta   90.00
_cell.angle_gamma   90.00
#
_symmetry.space_group_name_H-M   'P 1'
#
loop_
_entity.id
_entity.type
_entity.pdbx_description
1 polymer ?
#
loop_
_entity_poly.entity_id
_entity_poly.type
_entity_poly.pdbx_seq_one_letter_code
_entity_poly.pdbx_strand_id
1 'polypeptide(L)'
;MKWENLDVWKRSCRLSVGIYQFFQESKDYGFKDQITKSSLSIASNIAEGMEKASKKESVKFLNIAKGSCAELITQIYIGIEIGYIEK
;
A
#
# COMPACT_ATOMS: atom_id res chain seq x y z
N MET A 1 14.02 6.78 -16.06
CA MET A 1 13.55 5.38 -15.94
C MET A 1 12.07 5.46 -15.60
N LYS A 2 11.21 4.79 -16.36
CA LYS A 2 9.78 4.71 -16.06
C LYS A 2 9.56 3.93 -14.76
N TRP A 3 8.70 4.42 -13.87
CA TRP A 3 8.46 3.80 -12.55
C TRP A 3 7.82 2.41 -12.67
N GLU A 4 7.11 2.14 -13.76
CA GLU A 4 6.56 0.84 -14.13
C GLU A 4 7.62 -0.27 -14.18
N ASN A 5 8.89 0.11 -14.40
CA ASN A 5 10.00 -0.84 -14.44
C ASN A 5 10.59 -1.16 -13.07
N LEU A 6 10.25 -0.40 -12.02
CA LEU A 6 10.78 -0.61 -10.68
C LEU A 6 10.16 -1.85 -10.04
N ASP A 7 11.00 -2.77 -9.58
CA ASP A 7 10.51 -3.98 -8.91
C ASP A 7 9.75 -3.67 -7.63
N VAL A 8 10.15 -2.62 -6.90
CA VAL A 8 9.44 -2.18 -5.70
C VAL A 8 8.02 -1.72 -6.04
N TRP A 9 7.83 -0.98 -7.14
CA TRP A 9 6.50 -0.56 -7.59
C TRP A 9 5.65 -1.76 -7.99
N LYS A 10 6.19 -2.67 -8.81
CA LYS A 10 5.49 -3.89 -9.23
C LYS A 10 5.06 -4.76 -8.04
N ARG A 11 5.92 -4.88 -7.03
CA ARG A 11 5.62 -5.61 -5.78
C ARG A 11 4.52 -4.93 -4.99
N SER A 12 4.55 -3.60 -4.87
CA SER A 12 3.50 -2.82 -4.20
C SER A 12 2.15 -2.95 -4.90
N CYS A 13 2.11 -2.96 -6.23
CA CYS A 13 0.86 -3.21 -6.97
C CYS A 13 0.31 -4.61 -6.71
N ARG A 14 1.13 -5.66 -6.77
CA ARG A 14 0.69 -7.03 -6.48
C ARG A 14 0.20 -7.17 -5.03
N LEU A 15 0.87 -6.52 -4.08
CA LEU A 15 0.43 -6.47 -2.69
C LEU A 15 -0.97 -5.84 -2.58
N SER A 16 -1.18 -4.67 -3.20
CA SER A 16 -2.47 -4.00 -3.17
C SER A 16 -3.57 -4.85 -3.81
N VAL A 17 -3.32 -5.44 -4.97
CA VAL A 17 -4.26 -6.38 -5.63
C VAL A 17 -4.65 -7.53 -4.69
N GLY A 18 -3.67 -8.14 -4.01
CA GLY A 18 -3.93 -9.21 -3.05
C GLY A 18 -4.82 -8.76 -1.88
N ILE A 19 -4.59 -7.57 -1.33
CA ILE A 19 -5.43 -7.00 -0.26
C ILE A 19 -6.86 -6.74 -0.75
N TYR A 20 -7.03 -6.16 -1.94
CA TYR A 20 -8.36 -5.94 -2.51
C TYR A 20 -9.13 -7.24 -2.74
N GLN A 21 -8.47 -8.27 -3.27
CA GLN A 21 -9.08 -9.58 -3.51
C GLN A 21 -9.44 -10.27 -2.19
N PHE A 22 -8.54 -10.23 -1.20
CA PHE A 22 -8.77 -10.85 0.11
C PHE A 22 -10.00 -10.26 0.83
N PHE A 23 -10.15 -8.93 0.80
CA PHE A 23 -11.26 -8.24 1.46
C PHE A 23 -12.48 -8.01 0.54
N GLN A 24 -12.56 -8.64 -0.63
CA GLN A 24 -13.62 -8.39 -1.61
C GLN A 24 -15.02 -8.61 -1.01
N GLU A 25 -15.21 -9.70 -0.27
CA GLU A 25 -16.49 -10.10 0.34
C GLU A 25 -16.66 -9.63 1.79
N SER A 26 -15.69 -8.87 2.33
CA SER A 26 -15.80 -8.33 3.69
C SER A 26 -16.95 -7.33 3.79
N LYS A 27 -17.78 -7.50 4.83
CA LYS A 27 -18.91 -6.60 5.16
C LYS A 27 -18.51 -5.48 6.12
N ASP A 28 -17.31 -5.55 6.70
CA ASP A 28 -16.73 -4.44 7.45
C ASP A 28 -16.10 -3.44 6.48
N TYR A 29 -16.94 -2.59 5.91
CA TYR A 29 -16.53 -1.58 4.93
C TYR A 29 -15.52 -0.60 5.52
N GLY A 30 -15.56 -0.34 6.84
CA GLY A 30 -14.62 0.57 7.49
C GLY A 30 -13.19 0.01 7.47
N PHE A 31 -13.01 -1.22 7.94
CA PHE A 31 -11.71 -1.88 7.92
C PHE A 31 -11.23 -2.13 6.49
N LYS A 32 -12.11 -2.66 5.62
CA LYS A 32 -11.83 -2.90 4.20
C LYS A 32 -11.33 -1.64 3.50
N ASP A 33 -11.99 -0.50 3.71
CA ASP A 33 -11.58 0.76 3.09
C ASP A 33 -10.20 1.22 3.57
N GLN A 34 -9.95 1.17 4.87
CA GLN A 34 -8.68 1.61 5.43
C GLN A 34 -7.53 0.72 4.92
N ILE A 35 -7.64 -0.60 5.05
CA ILE A 35 -6.56 -1.51 4.66
C ILE A 35 -6.26 -1.48 3.16
N THR A 36 -7.30 -1.37 2.33
CA THR A 36 -7.13 -1.25 0.88
C THR A 36 -6.48 0.10 0.50
N LYS A 37 -6.90 1.22 1.11
CA LYS A 37 -6.30 2.55 0.88
C LYS A 37 -4.83 2.60 1.27
N SER A 38 -4.47 2.07 2.43
CA SER A 38 -3.07 2.05 2.88
C SER A 38 -2.21 1.20 1.94
N SER A 39 -2.72 0.07 1.45
CA SER A 39 -2.01 -0.76 0.46
C SER A 39 -1.83 -0.06 -0.91
N LEU A 40 -2.87 0.61 -1.40
CA LEU A 40 -2.87 1.31 -2.69
C LEU A 40 -1.90 2.50 -2.67
N SER A 41 -1.90 3.24 -1.56
CA SER A 41 -1.07 4.42 -1.32
C SER A 41 0.42 4.14 -1.53
N ILE A 42 0.91 2.92 -1.21
CA ILE A 42 2.32 2.56 -1.37
C ILE A 42 2.75 2.67 -2.83
N ALA A 43 2.03 2.01 -3.75
CA ALA A 43 2.37 2.04 -5.17
C ALA A 43 2.17 3.44 -5.79
N SER A 44 1.08 4.12 -5.39
CA SER A 44 0.76 5.47 -5.86
C SER A 44 1.85 6.48 -5.50
N ASN A 45 2.33 6.47 -4.25
CA ASN A 45 3.39 7.37 -3.82
C ASN A 45 4.75 7.02 -4.42
N ILE A 46 5.04 5.74 -4.70
CA ILE A 46 6.25 5.38 -5.45
C ILE A 46 6.19 5.99 -6.86
N ALA A 47 5.09 5.79 -7.59
CA ALA A 47 4.93 6.34 -8.94
C ALA A 47 5.02 7.87 -8.93
N GLU A 48 4.25 8.53 -8.04
CA GLU A 48 4.24 9.98 -7.93
C GLU A 48 5.62 10.55 -7.57
N GLY A 49 6.36 9.89 -6.68
CA GLY A 49 7.72 10.29 -6.32
C GLY A 49 8.70 10.21 -7.48
N MET A 50 8.55 9.22 -8.37
CA MET A 50 9.41 9.06 -9.55
C MET A 50 9.11 10.07 -10.66
N GLU A 51 7.93 10.66 -10.68
CA GLU A 51 7.55 11.75 -11.60
C GLU A 51 8.03 13.14 -11.12
N LYS A 52 8.54 13.27 -9.88
CA LYS A 52 9.02 14.57 -9.37
C LYS A 52 10.36 14.96 -9.99
N ALA A 53 10.50 16.26 -10.30
CA ALA A 53 11.69 16.82 -10.91
C ALA A 53 12.89 16.87 -9.95
N SER A 54 12.66 17.08 -8.66
CA SER A 54 13.73 17.18 -7.66
C SER A 54 13.85 15.92 -6.80
N LYS A 55 15.09 15.52 -6.51
CA LYS A 55 15.37 14.40 -5.59
C LYS A 55 14.72 14.59 -4.22
N LYS A 56 14.68 15.83 -3.71
CA LYS A 56 14.09 16.16 -2.41
C LYS A 56 12.60 15.85 -2.38
N GLU A 57 11.88 16.19 -3.44
CA GLU A 57 10.46 15.87 -3.57
C GLU A 57 10.25 14.37 -3.76
N SER A 58 11.03 13.70 -4.63
CA SER A 58 10.96 12.25 -4.79
C SER A 58 11.11 11.51 -3.46
N VAL A 59 12.09 11.91 -2.63
CA VAL A 59 12.32 11.32 -1.30
C VAL A 59 11.13 11.55 -0.37
N LYS A 60 10.46 12.71 -0.43
CA LYS A 60 9.24 12.97 0.36
C LYS A 60 8.15 11.93 0.05
N PHE A 61 7.90 11.66 -1.23
CA PHE A 61 6.90 10.66 -1.64
C PHE A 61 7.31 9.23 -1.27
N LEU A 62 8.59 8.88 -1.40
CA LEU A 62 9.08 7.58 -0.93
C LEU A 62 8.93 7.41 0.60
N ASN A 63 9.10 8.49 1.37
CA ASN A 63 8.83 8.47 2.81
C ASN A 63 7.34 8.28 3.12
N ILE A 64 6.44 8.87 2.34
CA ILE A 64 4.99 8.63 2.46
C ILE A 64 4.68 7.17 2.15
N ALA A 65 5.21 6.61 1.06
CA ALA A 65 5.04 5.19 0.72
C ALA A 65 5.53 4.28 1.86
N LYS A 66 6.67 4.60 2.48
CA LYS A 66 7.18 3.89 3.67
C LYS A 66 6.24 4.01 4.87
N GLY A 67 5.65 5.18 5.09
CA GLY A 67 4.61 5.38 6.11
C GLY A 67 3.39 4.51 5.87
N SER A 68 2.89 4.47 4.63
CA SER A 68 1.77 3.58 4.26
C SER A 68 2.09 2.10 4.42
N CYS A 69 3.35 1.67 4.24
CA CYS A 69 3.75 0.30 4.59
C CYS A 69 3.59 0.01 6.09
N ALA A 70 4.01 0.94 6.96
CA ALA A 70 3.89 0.76 8.41
C ALA A 70 2.43 0.73 8.87
N GLU A 71 1.59 1.55 8.25
CA GLU A 71 0.14 1.55 8.47
C GLU A 71 -0.50 0.24 8.04
N LEU A 72 -0.18 -0.26 6.83
CA LEU A 72 -0.68 -1.53 6.33
C LEU A 72 -0.25 -2.70 7.22
N ILE A 73 1.00 -2.73 7.69
CA ILE A 73 1.48 -3.77 8.62
C ILE A 73 0.65 -3.75 9.91
N THR A 74 0.40 -2.56 10.46
CA THR A 74 -0.44 -2.38 11.66
C THR A 74 -1.86 -2.90 11.44
N GLN A 75 -2.47 -2.56 10.29
CA GLN A 75 -3.82 -3.02 9.96
C GLN A 75 -3.86 -4.52 9.72
N ILE A 76 -2.87 -5.12 9.04
CA ILE A 76 -2.77 -6.58 8.88
C ILE A 76 -2.69 -7.26 10.25
N TYR A 77 -1.84 -6.74 11.15
CA TYR A 77 -1.75 -7.26 12.52
C TYR A 77 -3.11 -7.21 13.23
N ILE A 78 -3.80 -6.07 13.20
CA ILE A 78 -5.15 -5.94 13.77
C ILE A 78 -6.12 -6.93 13.11
N GLY A 79 -6.06 -7.08 11.78
CA GLY A 79 -6.87 -8.02 11.02
C GLY A 79 -6.65 -9.48 11.44
N ILE A 80 -5.42 -9.86 11.80
CA ILE A 80 -5.13 -11.18 12.38
C ILE A 80 -5.78 -11.30 13.77
N GLU A 81 -5.58 -10.32 14.65
CA GLU A 81 -6.08 -10.37 16.04
C GLU A 81 -7.62 -10.41 16.13
N ILE A 82 -8.33 -9.76 15.21
CA ILE A 82 -9.80 -9.78 15.15
C ILE A 82 -10.35 -10.95 14.31
N GLY A 83 -9.48 -11.82 13.78
CA GLY A 83 -9.86 -13.02 13.03
C GLY A 83 -10.31 -12.78 11.59
N TYR A 84 -9.97 -11.62 11.00
CA TYR A 84 -10.21 -11.36 9.58
C TYR A 84 -9.16 -11.99 8.66
N ILE A 85 -7.93 -12.16 9.14
CA ILE A 85 -6.80 -12.72 8.38
C ILE A 85 -6.25 -13.94 9.13
N GLU A 86 -6.14 -15.07 8.44
CA GLU A 86 -5.46 -16.26 8.97
C GLU A 86 -3.94 -16.08 8.91
N LYS A 87 -3.24 -16.59 9.94
CA LYS A 87 -1.78 -16.46 10.10
C LYS A 87 -1.02 -17.63 9.50
#